data_AF-A0A1V5YU55-F1
#
_entry.id   AF-A0A1V5YU55-F1
#
_cell.length_a   1.000
_cell.length_b   1.000
_cell.length_c   1.000
_cell.angle_alpha   90.00
_cell.angle_beta   90.00
_cell.angle_gamma   90.00
#
_symmetry.space_group_name_H-M   'P 1'
#
loop_
_entity.id
_entity.type
_entity.pdbx_description
1 polymer ?
#
loop_
_entity_poly.entity_id
_entity_poly.type
_entity_poly.pdbx_seq_one_letter_code
_entity_poly.pdbx_strand_id
1 'polypeptide(L)'
;MKEIKFSLVYRDMWQSSGKYVPRKDQLAKIAPVIIDMGCFARVETNGGASEQVNLLYGENPNDSVRTFTKPFNEAGIQTHMLDRGLNGLRMNPVPADVRELMYKVKKAQGVDITRIFCGLNDVRNIIPSIRWAKAAGMIPQGTLCITYSDIHTAEYYISMAEELIAAGAEEICLKDMAGVGRPVMLGQIVKAIKIAHPDIIVQYHGHTGPGFSVASMLEVAKSGVDYLDCAIEPLSWGMSHPDVLTIQAMLKQAGFKVPEINMKAYMEARALTQSFIDDFLGYFIDDRNKQMTGLLISCGLPGGMMGSLMADLKGMHAAINNNLKARGEDELSEDELLVQLFDEVNHIWPKLGNPPLVTPFSQYVKNAALMNIFTMSKGGKRFEMIDKNTWDMILGKAGKLPGKLAPEIVELAKKNKFEFFEGNPQDNYPDELPRFIKEMKELGWDRGKDDEELFEFAMHENQYRDYKSGEAKKRFNRELDVAIEEKFKKQNLPMPDRRQLHQLKYRDAEVIVAPVSGRLIWELDFDDHSIEPVPGTLIKKMKPLYYIQTKFGMEYIDSPWTGRIVGVEKFQGEMVNKGEVVAYLEKE
;
A
#
# COMPACT_ATOMS: atom_id res chain seq x y z
N MET A 1 10.26 13.57 32.41
CA MET A 1 8.92 13.21 31.87
C MET A 1 8.92 11.72 31.53
N LYS A 2 7.76 11.14 31.19
CA LYS A 2 7.62 9.75 30.72
C LYS A 2 8.53 9.49 29.51
N GLU A 3 8.95 8.24 29.34
CA GLU A 3 9.67 7.80 28.14
C GLU A 3 8.71 7.68 26.95
N ILE A 4 9.08 8.27 25.82
CA ILE A 4 8.36 8.13 24.54
C ILE A 4 9.12 7.15 23.66
N LYS A 5 8.42 6.14 23.16
CA LYS A 5 9.01 5.10 22.29
C LYS A 5 8.73 5.42 20.81
N PHE A 6 9.66 5.05 19.94
CA PHE A 6 9.49 5.20 18.50
C PHE A 6 9.08 3.89 17.84
N SER A 7 8.25 4.03 16.81
CA SER A 7 7.81 2.97 15.91
C SER A 7 8.20 3.34 14.47
N LEU A 8 9.01 2.53 13.80
CA LEU A 8 9.37 2.78 12.40
C LEU A 8 8.27 2.29 11.47
N VAL A 9 7.65 3.17 10.69
CA VAL A 9 6.61 2.80 9.71
C VAL A 9 7.19 2.41 8.35
N TYR A 10 8.12 1.44 8.32
CA TYR A 10 8.86 1.10 7.09
C TYR A 10 7.93 0.64 5.96
N ARG A 11 6.88 -0.13 6.25
CA ARG A 11 5.84 -0.51 5.28
C ARG A 11 5.15 0.72 4.68
N ASP A 12 4.68 1.65 5.51
CA ASP A 12 3.98 2.85 5.04
C ASP A 12 4.88 3.86 4.33
N MET A 13 6.18 3.92 4.65
CA MET A 13 7.15 4.76 3.93
C MET A 13 7.14 4.47 2.43
N TRP A 14 7.16 3.18 2.06
CA TRP A 14 7.12 2.76 0.66
C TRP A 14 5.75 2.97 0.03
N GLN A 15 4.67 2.59 0.74
CA GLN A 15 3.31 2.73 0.23
C GLN A 15 2.89 4.20 0.04
N SER A 16 3.43 5.11 0.83
CA SER A 16 3.18 6.56 0.70
C SER A 16 3.99 7.19 -0.42
N SER A 17 5.09 6.55 -0.84
CA SER A 17 6.03 7.09 -1.82
C SER A 17 5.75 6.60 -3.24
N GLY A 18 5.35 5.34 -3.40
CA GLY A 18 5.17 4.73 -4.72
C GLY A 18 4.28 3.49 -4.71
N LYS A 19 4.18 2.86 -5.89
CA LYS A 19 3.32 1.69 -6.12
C LYS A 19 3.85 0.40 -5.48
N TYR A 20 5.15 0.18 -5.59
CA TYR A 20 5.81 -1.08 -5.21
C TYR A 20 6.53 -0.97 -3.86
N VAL A 21 6.85 -2.12 -3.26
CA VAL A 21 7.50 -2.25 -1.95
C VAL A 21 8.78 -3.09 -2.07
N PRO A 22 9.72 -3.00 -1.12
CA PRO A 22 10.94 -3.79 -1.16
C PRO A 22 10.69 -5.28 -1.21
N ARG A 23 11.57 -5.98 -1.93
CA ARG A 23 11.57 -7.43 -2.05
C ARG A 23 12.16 -8.09 -0.80
N LYS A 24 11.97 -9.41 -0.69
CA LYS A 24 12.52 -10.24 0.39
C LYS A 24 14.02 -10.00 0.65
N ASP A 25 14.83 -9.96 -0.40
CA ASP A 25 16.30 -9.77 -0.28
C ASP A 25 16.66 -8.37 0.23
N GLN A 26 15.91 -7.34 -0.18
CA GLN A 26 16.07 -5.97 0.27
C GLN A 26 15.64 -5.83 1.75
N LEU A 27 14.53 -6.46 2.13
CA LEU A 27 14.06 -6.52 3.52
C LEU A 27 15.06 -7.24 4.44
N ALA A 28 15.66 -8.34 3.97
CA ALA A 28 16.71 -9.05 4.70
C ALA A 28 17.96 -8.19 4.95
N LYS A 29 18.33 -7.33 3.98
CA LYS A 29 19.50 -6.43 4.09
C LYS A 29 19.25 -5.29 5.09
N ILE A 30 18.05 -4.69 5.07
CA ILE A 30 17.76 -3.50 5.89
C ILE A 30 17.42 -3.82 7.35
N ALA A 31 16.85 -4.99 7.65
CA ALA A 31 16.40 -5.31 9.00
C ALA A 31 17.51 -5.25 10.08
N PRO A 32 18.70 -5.85 9.88
CA PRO A 32 19.81 -5.72 10.84
C PRO A 32 20.22 -4.28 11.09
N VAL A 33 20.21 -3.45 10.04
CA VAL A 33 20.60 -2.04 10.14
C VAL A 33 19.56 -1.25 10.94
N ILE A 34 18.26 -1.53 10.76
CA ILE A 34 17.18 -0.94 11.58
C ILE A 34 17.34 -1.34 13.06
N ILE A 35 17.73 -2.58 13.35
CA ILE A 35 18.01 -3.04 14.72
C ILE A 35 19.21 -2.28 15.30
N ASP A 36 20.30 -2.17 14.54
CA ASP A 36 21.52 -1.48 14.95
C ASP A 36 21.34 0.02 15.18
N MET A 37 20.28 0.64 14.61
CA MET A 37 19.90 2.02 14.95
C MET A 37 19.57 2.19 16.44
N GLY A 38 19.06 1.14 17.09
CA GLY A 38 18.87 1.07 18.54
C GLY A 38 17.75 1.93 19.11
N CYS A 39 16.96 2.61 18.27
CA CYS A 39 15.97 3.60 18.71
C CYS A 39 14.49 3.18 18.54
N PHE A 40 14.22 2.10 17.80
CA PHE A 40 12.86 1.66 17.53
C PHE A 40 12.44 0.53 18.46
N ALA A 41 11.31 0.73 19.15
CA ALA A 41 10.66 -0.31 19.93
C ALA A 41 9.67 -1.14 19.08
N ARG A 42 9.27 -0.59 17.92
CA ARG A 42 8.32 -1.19 16.98
C ARG A 42 8.75 -0.96 15.54
N VAL A 43 8.39 -1.90 14.66
CA VAL A 43 8.53 -1.74 13.21
C VAL A 43 7.23 -2.18 12.53
N GLU A 44 6.70 -1.35 11.64
CA GLU A 44 5.60 -1.73 10.76
C GLU A 44 6.13 -2.55 9.58
N THR A 45 5.71 -3.80 9.47
CA THR A 45 6.33 -4.77 8.55
C THR A 45 5.46 -5.16 7.37
N ASN A 46 4.14 -5.23 7.54
CA ASN A 46 3.22 -5.72 6.51
C ASN A 46 1.79 -5.13 6.65
N GLY A 47 0.83 -5.75 5.97
CA GLY A 47 -0.54 -5.26 5.87
C GLY A 47 -0.69 -4.08 4.88
N GLY A 48 -1.78 -3.35 4.99
CA GLY A 48 -2.09 -2.27 4.04
C GLY A 48 -2.29 -2.81 2.62
N ALA A 49 -1.36 -2.50 1.71
CA ALA A 49 -1.33 -3.05 0.35
C ALA A 49 -0.10 -3.95 0.08
N SER A 50 0.81 -4.11 1.05
CA SER A 50 2.14 -4.69 0.78
C SER A 50 2.07 -6.11 0.23
N GLU A 51 1.19 -6.95 0.77
CA GLU A 51 1.08 -8.37 0.39
C GLU A 51 0.46 -8.54 -0.99
N GLN A 52 -0.62 -7.81 -1.27
CA GLN A 52 -1.19 -7.71 -2.62
C GLN A 52 -0.12 -7.26 -3.63
N VAL A 53 0.70 -6.29 -3.26
CA VAL A 53 1.75 -5.73 -4.11
C VAL A 53 2.89 -6.73 -4.38
N ASN A 54 3.26 -7.58 -3.41
CA ASN A 54 4.22 -8.68 -3.63
C ASN A 54 3.71 -9.63 -4.73
N LEU A 55 2.43 -10.02 -4.64
CA LEU A 55 1.81 -10.87 -5.66
C LEU A 55 1.80 -10.20 -7.04
N LEU A 56 1.64 -8.88 -7.14
CA LEU A 56 1.61 -8.16 -8.42
C LEU A 56 2.93 -8.23 -9.19
N TYR A 57 4.08 -8.33 -8.52
CA TYR A 57 5.37 -8.55 -9.18
C TYR A 57 5.84 -10.01 -9.17
N GLY A 58 4.93 -10.93 -8.85
CA GLY A 58 5.15 -12.37 -8.95
C GLY A 58 5.99 -12.94 -7.82
N GLU A 59 5.93 -12.37 -6.63
CA GLU A 59 6.61 -12.89 -5.43
C GLU A 59 5.60 -13.29 -4.36
N ASN A 60 6.00 -14.26 -3.54
CA ASN A 60 5.20 -14.75 -2.43
C ASN A 60 5.34 -13.81 -1.23
N PRO A 61 4.25 -13.16 -0.76
CA PRO A 61 4.32 -12.25 0.38
C PRO A 61 4.71 -12.94 1.69
N ASN A 62 4.37 -14.21 1.88
CA ASN A 62 4.61 -14.93 3.13
C ASN A 62 6.10 -15.01 3.48
N ASP A 63 6.92 -15.27 2.46
CA ASP A 63 8.37 -15.29 2.55
C ASP A 63 8.95 -13.94 2.97
N SER A 64 8.47 -12.85 2.35
CA SER A 64 8.88 -11.49 2.67
C SER A 64 8.51 -11.13 4.11
N VAL A 65 7.29 -11.47 4.56
CA VAL A 65 6.84 -11.19 5.94
C VAL A 65 7.72 -11.91 6.96
N ARG A 66 7.94 -13.23 6.80
CA ARG A 66 8.77 -14.00 7.74
C ARG A 66 10.22 -13.50 7.77
N THR A 67 10.76 -13.17 6.60
CA THR A 67 12.13 -12.65 6.48
C THR A 67 12.29 -11.32 7.21
N PHE A 68 11.28 -10.44 7.13
CA PHE A 68 11.38 -9.12 7.74
C PHE A 68 11.06 -9.12 9.23
N THR A 69 10.08 -9.90 9.68
CA THR A 69 9.64 -9.94 11.09
C THR A 69 10.61 -10.68 12.01
N LYS A 70 11.15 -11.82 11.56
CA LYS A 70 12.05 -12.68 12.34
C LYS A 70 13.19 -11.93 13.05
N PRO A 71 14.04 -11.15 12.36
CA PRO A 71 15.17 -10.48 13.01
C PRO A 71 14.72 -9.47 14.07
N PHE A 72 13.59 -8.79 13.89
CA PHE A 72 13.06 -7.86 14.89
C PHE A 72 12.59 -8.61 16.14
N ASN A 73 11.87 -9.71 15.98
CA ASN A 73 11.44 -10.52 17.12
C ASN A 73 12.61 -11.13 17.88
N GLU A 74 13.65 -11.61 17.17
CA GLU A 74 14.89 -12.12 17.79
C GLU A 74 15.62 -11.03 18.58
N ALA A 75 15.53 -9.77 18.13
CA ALA A 75 16.05 -8.60 18.84
C ALA A 75 15.10 -8.04 19.93
N GLY A 76 13.93 -8.63 20.14
CA GLY A 76 12.93 -8.16 21.11
C GLY A 76 12.16 -6.90 20.68
N ILE A 77 12.21 -6.55 19.40
CA ILE A 77 11.45 -5.44 18.80
C ILE A 77 10.10 -5.98 18.31
N GLN A 78 9.01 -5.31 18.70
CA GLN A 78 7.67 -5.72 18.30
C GLN A 78 7.41 -5.37 16.83
N THR A 79 6.74 -6.24 16.09
CA THR A 79 6.32 -5.93 14.72
C THR A 79 4.81 -5.66 14.66
N HIS A 80 4.40 -4.78 13.75
CA HIS A 80 2.98 -4.48 13.58
C HIS A 80 2.54 -4.39 12.12
N MET A 81 1.25 -4.63 11.92
CA MET A 81 0.59 -4.62 10.62
C MET A 81 -0.57 -3.63 10.56
N LEU A 82 -0.90 -3.16 9.35
CA LEU A 82 -2.13 -2.39 9.11
C LEU A 82 -3.25 -3.29 8.57
N ASP A 83 -4.37 -3.31 9.27
CA ASP A 83 -5.53 -4.17 9.00
C ASP A 83 -6.82 -3.34 8.81
N ARG A 84 -7.53 -3.54 7.69
CA ARG A 84 -8.77 -2.82 7.38
C ARG A 84 -10.05 -3.49 7.92
N GLY A 85 -10.10 -3.92 9.18
CA GLY A 85 -11.35 -4.44 9.79
C GLY A 85 -12.14 -5.36 8.85
N LEU A 86 -13.39 -5.01 8.52
CA LEU A 86 -14.23 -5.72 7.54
C LEU A 86 -13.53 -6.17 6.23
N ASN A 87 -12.57 -5.40 5.71
CA ASN A 87 -11.93 -5.62 4.40
C ASN A 87 -10.56 -6.31 4.49
N GLY A 88 -10.01 -6.49 5.69
CA GLY A 88 -8.68 -7.08 5.89
C GLY A 88 -7.58 -6.44 5.05
N LEU A 89 -6.93 -7.23 4.19
CA LEU A 89 -5.80 -6.76 3.38
C LEU A 89 -6.18 -6.38 1.94
N ARG A 90 -7.47 -6.41 1.59
CA ARG A 90 -7.97 -6.05 0.26
C ARG A 90 -8.92 -4.85 0.30
N MET A 91 -9.47 -4.47 -0.86
CA MET A 91 -10.37 -3.31 -1.00
C MET A 91 -11.84 -3.62 -0.75
N ASN A 92 -12.22 -4.91 -0.73
CA ASN A 92 -13.59 -5.36 -0.53
C ASN A 92 -13.69 -6.18 0.75
N PRO A 93 -14.89 -6.27 1.37
CA PRO A 93 -15.10 -7.08 2.55
C PRO A 93 -14.62 -8.54 2.42
N VAL A 94 -14.22 -9.11 3.55
CA VAL A 94 -13.66 -10.46 3.66
C VAL A 94 -14.56 -11.31 4.55
N PRO A 95 -14.89 -12.56 4.15
CA PRO A 95 -15.56 -13.53 5.00
C PRO A 95 -14.90 -13.72 6.37
N ALA A 96 -15.71 -14.01 7.39
CA ALA A 96 -15.25 -14.09 8.78
C ALA A 96 -14.22 -15.22 9.00
N ASP A 97 -14.41 -16.38 8.37
CA ASP A 97 -13.49 -17.51 8.44
C ASP A 97 -12.09 -17.21 7.86
N VAL A 98 -12.03 -16.49 6.73
CA VAL A 98 -10.77 -16.03 6.13
C VAL A 98 -10.10 -14.97 7.02
N ARG A 99 -10.87 -14.08 7.64
CA ARG A 99 -10.36 -13.10 8.62
C ARG A 99 -9.77 -13.79 9.84
N GLU A 100 -10.44 -14.79 10.39
CA GLU A 100 -9.94 -15.54 11.54
C GLU A 100 -8.64 -16.28 11.20
N LEU A 101 -8.57 -16.90 10.00
CA LEU A 101 -7.34 -17.53 9.51
C LEU A 101 -6.19 -16.52 9.38
N MET A 102 -6.46 -15.32 8.86
CA MET A 102 -5.46 -14.26 8.70
C MET A 102 -4.69 -14.01 9.99
N TYR A 103 -5.36 -13.83 11.13
CA TYR A 103 -4.65 -13.54 12.38
C TYR A 103 -3.76 -14.70 12.85
N LYS A 104 -4.22 -15.95 12.66
CA LYS A 104 -3.42 -17.14 12.99
C LYS A 104 -2.15 -17.18 12.14
N VAL A 105 -2.28 -16.96 10.83
CA VAL A 105 -1.16 -16.89 9.89
C VAL A 105 -0.21 -15.75 10.26
N LYS A 106 -0.72 -14.54 10.47
CA LYS A 106 0.12 -13.36 10.76
C LYS A 106 0.87 -13.52 12.09
N LYS A 107 0.24 -14.08 13.13
CA LYS A 107 0.97 -14.40 14.36
C LYS A 107 2.05 -15.44 14.12
N ALA A 108 1.75 -16.52 13.39
CA ALA A 108 2.73 -17.57 13.06
C ALA A 108 3.89 -17.06 12.19
N GLN A 109 3.66 -15.98 11.44
CA GLN A 109 4.69 -15.29 10.66
C GLN A 109 5.57 -14.37 11.50
N GLY A 110 5.22 -14.04 12.74
CA GLY A 110 5.99 -13.16 13.63
C GLY A 110 5.37 -11.77 13.85
N VAL A 111 4.14 -11.54 13.40
CA VAL A 111 3.44 -10.26 13.65
C VAL A 111 2.91 -10.21 15.07
N ASP A 112 3.29 -9.19 15.83
CA ASP A 112 2.85 -9.04 17.23
C ASP A 112 1.55 -8.25 17.36
N ILE A 113 1.44 -7.14 16.64
CA ILE A 113 0.34 -6.17 16.78
C ILE A 113 -0.42 -6.06 15.46
N THR A 114 -1.74 -6.08 15.54
CA THR A 114 -2.60 -5.72 14.40
C THR A 114 -3.31 -4.39 14.67
N ARG A 115 -3.00 -3.40 13.83
CA ARG A 115 -3.63 -2.07 13.86
C ARG A 115 -4.90 -2.12 13.02
N ILE A 116 -6.04 -2.25 13.69
CA ILE A 116 -7.34 -2.51 13.07
C ILE A 116 -8.10 -1.20 12.93
N PHE A 117 -8.43 -0.82 11.70
CA PHE A 117 -9.26 0.36 11.43
C PHE A 117 -10.47 0.04 10.55
N CYS A 118 -11.48 0.90 10.64
CA CYS A 118 -12.56 0.99 9.68
C CYS A 118 -12.52 2.37 9.04
N GLY A 119 -12.56 2.46 7.71
CA GLY A 119 -12.50 3.77 7.04
C GLY A 119 -13.72 4.67 7.30
N LEU A 120 -14.84 4.11 7.80
CA LEU A 120 -16.00 4.87 8.26
C LEU A 120 -15.98 5.17 9.77
N ASN A 121 -14.96 4.72 10.50
CA ASN A 121 -14.96 4.68 11.97
C ASN A 121 -16.15 3.90 12.60
N ASP A 122 -16.79 2.99 11.85
CA ASP A 122 -17.83 2.12 12.40
C ASP A 122 -17.19 1.01 13.25
N VAL A 123 -17.32 1.12 14.58
CA VAL A 123 -16.74 0.16 15.54
C VAL A 123 -17.23 -1.28 15.30
N ARG A 124 -18.42 -1.47 14.72
CA ARG A 124 -18.96 -2.81 14.42
C ARG A 124 -18.08 -3.56 13.42
N ASN A 125 -17.38 -2.84 12.54
CA ASN A 125 -16.43 -3.40 11.58
C ASN A 125 -15.05 -3.69 12.19
N ILE A 126 -14.78 -3.22 13.42
CA ILE A 126 -13.50 -3.37 14.13
C ILE A 126 -13.62 -4.45 15.23
N ILE A 127 -14.73 -4.49 15.96
CA ILE A 127 -14.90 -5.35 17.14
C ILE A 127 -14.66 -6.85 16.86
N PRO A 128 -15.14 -7.47 15.75
CA PRO A 128 -14.86 -8.88 15.46
C PRO A 128 -13.35 -9.15 15.35
N SER A 129 -12.64 -8.22 14.74
CA SER A 129 -11.19 -8.29 14.50
C SER A 129 -10.38 -8.27 15.79
N ILE A 130 -10.81 -7.48 16.78
CA ILE A 130 -10.20 -7.46 18.13
C ILE A 130 -10.25 -8.86 18.75
N ARG A 131 -11.40 -9.54 18.64
CA ARG A 131 -11.61 -10.88 19.21
C ARG A 131 -10.74 -11.93 18.51
N TRP A 132 -10.74 -11.95 17.18
CA TRP A 132 -9.95 -12.91 16.40
C TRP A 132 -8.44 -12.71 16.57
N ALA A 133 -7.97 -11.46 16.59
CA ALA A 133 -6.58 -11.14 16.85
C ALA A 133 -6.10 -11.64 18.22
N LYS A 134 -6.91 -11.39 19.26
CA LYS A 134 -6.61 -11.86 20.62
C LYS A 134 -6.61 -13.38 20.70
N ALA A 135 -7.57 -14.04 20.05
CA ALA A 135 -7.63 -15.50 19.99
C ALA A 135 -6.41 -16.11 19.28
N ALA A 136 -5.84 -15.41 18.31
CA ALA A 136 -4.60 -15.81 17.65
C ALA A 136 -3.32 -15.50 18.45
N GLY A 137 -3.41 -14.77 19.57
CA GLY A 137 -2.25 -14.36 20.37
C GLY A 137 -1.54 -13.10 19.86
N MET A 138 -2.23 -12.27 19.06
CA MET A 138 -1.79 -10.93 18.68
C MET A 138 -2.33 -9.87 19.64
N ILE A 139 -1.69 -8.71 19.67
CA ILE A 139 -2.15 -7.53 20.39
C ILE A 139 -3.13 -6.75 19.49
N PRO A 140 -4.42 -6.64 19.85
CA PRO A 140 -5.38 -5.87 19.08
C PRO A 140 -5.23 -4.37 19.38
N GLN A 141 -4.77 -3.61 18.39
CA GLN A 141 -4.71 -2.15 18.45
C GLN A 141 -5.92 -1.55 17.73
N GLY A 142 -6.91 -1.08 18.49
CA GLY A 142 -8.09 -0.39 17.95
C GLY A 142 -7.72 0.98 17.41
N THR A 143 -8.24 1.36 16.25
CA THR A 143 -7.78 2.57 15.56
C THR A 143 -8.89 3.59 15.34
N LEU A 144 -8.59 4.85 15.67
CA LEU A 144 -9.40 6.03 15.38
C LEU A 144 -8.86 6.65 14.08
N CYS A 145 -9.60 6.60 12.97
CA CYS A 145 -9.21 7.31 11.75
C CYS A 145 -9.50 8.80 11.93
N ILE A 146 -8.44 9.59 12.06
CA ILE A 146 -8.55 11.02 12.37
C ILE A 146 -8.87 11.81 11.10
N THR A 147 -9.91 12.61 11.21
CA THR A 147 -10.25 13.71 10.31
C THR A 147 -10.75 14.90 11.14
N TYR A 148 -11.05 16.03 10.49
CA TYR A 148 -11.50 17.25 11.16
C TYR A 148 -12.72 17.85 10.45
N SER A 149 -13.85 17.91 11.16
CA SER A 149 -15.10 18.54 10.74
C SER A 149 -15.94 18.84 11.99
N ASP A 150 -17.08 19.52 11.85
CA ASP A 150 -17.97 19.89 12.96
C ASP A 150 -18.43 18.72 13.85
N ILE A 151 -18.53 17.49 13.31
CA ILE A 151 -18.95 16.31 14.10
C ILE A 151 -17.79 15.49 14.67
N HIS A 152 -16.58 15.69 14.15
CA HIS A 152 -15.40 14.88 14.50
C HIS A 152 -14.64 15.57 15.64
N THR A 153 -15.30 15.69 16.79
CA THR A 153 -14.75 16.35 17.98
C THR A 153 -13.90 15.39 18.82
N ALA A 154 -13.22 15.90 19.85
CA ALA A 154 -12.51 15.03 20.79
C ALA A 154 -13.47 14.02 21.45
N GLU A 155 -14.67 14.44 21.83
CA GLU A 155 -15.70 13.60 22.45
C GLU A 155 -16.14 12.45 21.53
N TYR A 156 -16.27 12.72 20.23
CA TYR A 156 -16.56 11.68 19.23
C TYR A 156 -15.51 10.56 19.27
N TYR A 157 -14.23 10.92 19.22
CA TYR A 157 -13.14 9.95 19.21
C TYR A 157 -12.95 9.28 20.58
N ILE A 158 -13.19 9.99 21.68
CA ILE A 158 -13.15 9.42 23.03
C ILE A 158 -14.24 8.35 23.18
N SER A 159 -15.48 8.64 22.78
CA SER A 159 -16.57 7.65 22.80
C SER A 159 -16.21 6.39 22.00
N MET A 160 -15.67 6.58 20.79
CA MET A 160 -15.21 5.46 19.96
C MET A 160 -14.11 4.66 20.66
N ALA A 161 -13.13 5.31 21.29
CA ALA A 161 -12.06 4.63 22.02
C ALA A 161 -12.60 3.80 23.20
N GLU A 162 -13.57 4.34 23.97
CA GLU A 162 -14.24 3.61 25.05
C GLU A 162 -14.93 2.34 24.54
N GLU A 163 -15.64 2.41 23.41
CA GLU A 163 -16.29 1.25 22.80
C GLU A 163 -15.28 0.17 22.38
N LEU A 164 -14.14 0.58 21.81
CA LEU A 164 -13.08 -0.35 21.39
C LEU A 164 -12.35 -0.98 22.59
N ILE A 165 -12.08 -0.20 23.64
CA ILE A 165 -11.47 -0.69 24.88
C ILE A 165 -12.42 -1.68 25.57
N ALA A 166 -13.72 -1.35 25.67
CA ALA A 166 -14.74 -2.24 26.21
C ALA A 166 -14.88 -3.55 25.42
N ALA A 167 -14.61 -3.50 24.10
CA ALA A 167 -14.56 -4.68 23.24
C ALA A 167 -13.27 -5.52 23.38
N GLY A 168 -12.30 -5.04 24.15
CA GLY A 168 -11.05 -5.75 24.45
C GLY A 168 -9.82 -5.29 23.67
N ALA A 169 -9.84 -4.11 23.05
CA ALA A 169 -8.63 -3.51 22.50
C ALA A 169 -7.62 -3.25 23.64
N GLU A 170 -6.37 -3.68 23.45
CA GLU A 170 -5.29 -3.50 24.44
C GLU A 170 -4.50 -2.21 24.17
N GLU A 171 -4.60 -1.70 22.95
CA GLU A 171 -3.99 -0.44 22.53
C GLU A 171 -4.95 0.38 21.67
N ILE A 172 -4.76 1.71 21.67
CA ILE A 172 -5.48 2.64 20.81
C ILE A 172 -4.50 3.39 19.91
N CYS A 173 -4.77 3.42 18.60
CA CYS A 173 -4.04 4.23 17.64
C CYS A 173 -4.87 5.43 17.16
N LEU A 174 -4.31 6.63 17.24
CA LEU A 174 -4.83 7.80 16.54
C LEU A 174 -4.17 7.82 15.15
N LYS A 175 -4.89 7.36 14.13
CA LYS A 175 -4.41 7.27 12.76
C LYS A 175 -4.82 8.49 11.95
N ASP A 176 -3.97 9.50 11.92
CA ASP A 176 -4.07 10.69 11.08
C ASP A 176 -3.48 10.44 9.68
N MET A 177 -4.24 9.68 8.88
CA MET A 177 -3.84 9.23 7.55
C MET A 177 -3.58 10.36 6.55
N ALA A 178 -4.19 11.53 6.77
CA ALA A 178 -4.04 12.69 5.88
C ALA A 178 -3.11 13.76 6.49
N GLY A 179 -2.72 13.63 7.76
CA GLY A 179 -1.94 14.65 8.47
C GLY A 179 -2.74 15.91 8.81
N VAL A 180 -4.06 15.80 8.88
CA VAL A 180 -5.00 16.93 9.07
C VAL A 180 -5.51 17.03 10.51
N GLY A 181 -5.14 16.09 11.38
CA GLY A 181 -5.50 16.14 12.78
C GLY A 181 -5.00 17.43 13.45
N ARG A 182 -5.89 18.12 14.16
CA ARG A 182 -5.52 19.35 14.87
C ARG A 182 -4.78 18.99 16.16
N PRO A 183 -3.56 19.51 16.40
CA PRO A 183 -2.74 19.12 17.55
C PRO A 183 -3.49 19.14 18.89
N VAL A 184 -4.20 20.24 19.19
CA VAL A 184 -4.93 20.42 20.46
C VAL A 184 -6.00 19.34 20.66
N MET A 185 -6.78 19.04 19.62
CA MET A 185 -7.82 18.00 19.69
C MET A 185 -7.19 16.62 19.91
N LEU A 186 -6.10 16.31 19.23
CA LEU A 186 -5.36 15.06 19.41
C LEU A 186 -4.85 14.93 20.86
N GLY A 187 -4.30 16.01 21.42
CA GLY A 187 -3.90 16.06 22.82
C GLY A 187 -5.05 15.80 23.79
N GLN A 188 -6.22 16.40 23.55
CA GLN A 188 -7.44 16.15 24.35
C GLN A 188 -7.84 14.68 24.34
N ILE A 189 -7.86 14.04 23.17
CA ILE A 189 -8.21 12.61 23.02
C ILE A 189 -7.22 11.74 23.80
N VAL A 190 -5.92 11.93 23.59
CA VAL A 190 -4.88 11.15 24.29
C VAL A 190 -4.98 11.33 25.80
N LYS A 191 -5.11 12.57 26.27
CA LYS A 191 -5.21 12.88 27.69
C LYS A 191 -6.44 12.21 28.32
N ALA A 192 -7.58 12.26 27.66
CA ALA A 192 -8.81 11.63 28.14
C ALA A 192 -8.65 10.11 28.26
N ILE A 193 -8.13 9.44 27.22
CA ILE A 193 -7.86 7.99 27.25
C ILE A 193 -6.89 7.64 28.38
N LYS A 194 -5.77 8.37 28.53
CA LYS A 194 -4.78 8.08 29.57
C LYS A 194 -5.29 8.34 31.00
N ILE A 195 -6.24 9.25 31.19
CA ILE A 195 -6.89 9.48 32.50
C ILE A 195 -7.85 8.34 32.84
N ALA A 196 -8.70 7.95 31.89
CA ALA A 196 -9.71 6.92 32.11
C ALA A 196 -9.11 5.50 32.16
N HIS A 197 -8.12 5.24 31.29
CA HIS A 197 -7.50 3.94 31.07
C HIS A 197 -5.96 4.06 31.06
N PRO A 198 -5.33 4.23 32.23
CA PRO A 198 -3.88 4.49 32.33
C PRO A 198 -3.02 3.38 31.72
N ASP A 199 -3.51 2.13 31.73
CA ASP A 199 -2.81 0.95 31.23
C ASP A 199 -2.95 0.76 29.70
N ILE A 200 -3.92 1.43 29.06
CA ILE A 200 -4.09 1.35 27.60
C ILE A 200 -2.94 2.10 26.93
N ILE A 201 -2.19 1.40 26.09
CA ILE A 201 -1.13 1.99 25.28
C ILE A 201 -1.77 2.85 24.20
N VAL A 202 -1.30 4.08 24.05
CA VAL A 202 -1.74 4.98 22.99
C VAL A 202 -0.60 5.24 22.01
N GLN A 203 -0.87 5.03 20.72
CA GLN A 203 0.07 5.28 19.62
C GLN A 203 -0.46 6.37 18.69
N TYR A 204 0.41 7.28 18.26
CA TYR A 204 0.06 8.29 17.27
C TYR A 204 0.74 8.01 15.93
N HIS A 205 -0.05 8.04 14.87
CA HIS A 205 0.37 7.85 13.48
C HIS A 205 -0.09 9.05 12.66
N GLY A 206 0.83 9.82 12.09
CA GLY A 206 0.47 11.05 11.39
C GLY A 206 1.37 11.37 10.21
N HIS A 207 0.76 11.49 9.02
CA HIS A 207 1.45 11.92 7.81
C HIS A 207 1.81 13.40 7.85
N THR A 208 2.82 13.79 7.07
CA THR A 208 3.40 15.13 7.11
C THR A 208 2.85 16.05 6.03
N GLY A 209 2.04 15.56 5.09
CA GLY A 209 1.61 16.31 3.91
C GLY A 209 1.18 17.76 4.21
N PRO A 210 0.24 17.98 5.16
CA PRO A 210 -0.21 19.31 5.56
C PRO A 210 0.70 20.08 6.53
N GLY A 211 1.68 19.42 7.15
CA GLY A 211 2.65 20.03 8.07
C GLY A 211 2.27 20.06 9.55
N PHE A 212 1.16 19.44 9.97
CA PHE A 212 0.79 19.40 11.40
C PHE A 212 1.52 18.33 12.22
N SER A 213 2.01 17.27 11.60
CA SER A 213 2.45 16.04 12.28
C SER A 213 3.46 16.28 13.41
N VAL A 214 4.48 17.12 13.21
CA VAL A 214 5.49 17.42 14.24
C VAL A 214 4.86 18.11 15.46
N ALA A 215 3.98 19.10 15.23
CA ALA A 215 3.26 19.78 16.31
C ALA A 215 2.29 18.83 17.03
N SER A 216 1.58 17.99 16.27
CA SER A 216 0.69 16.95 16.81
C SER A 216 1.46 15.97 17.69
N MET A 217 2.63 15.49 17.25
CA MET A 217 3.49 14.58 18.01
C MET A 217 3.95 15.17 19.34
N LEU A 218 4.32 16.45 19.38
CA LEU A 218 4.66 17.13 20.63
C LEU A 218 3.45 17.24 21.57
N GLU A 219 2.29 17.57 21.02
CA GLU A 219 1.06 17.77 21.80
C GLU A 219 0.55 16.45 22.40
N VAL A 220 0.55 15.36 21.62
CA VAL A 220 0.20 14.03 22.14
C VAL A 220 1.23 13.51 23.14
N ALA A 221 2.52 13.83 22.97
CA ALA A 221 3.57 13.50 23.94
C ALA A 221 3.32 14.17 25.29
N LYS A 222 3.00 15.48 25.29
CA LYS A 222 2.59 16.21 26.50
C LYS A 222 1.32 15.64 27.14
N SER A 223 0.47 15.02 26.32
CA SER A 223 -0.80 14.42 26.76
C SER A 223 -0.66 12.97 27.23
N GLY A 224 0.52 12.36 27.11
CA GLY A 224 0.82 11.06 27.70
C GLY A 224 0.87 9.88 26.73
N VAL A 225 0.95 10.12 25.42
CA VAL A 225 1.12 9.07 24.38
C VAL A 225 2.29 8.14 24.73
N ASP A 226 2.22 6.89 24.28
CA ASP A 226 3.23 5.87 24.55
C ASP A 226 4.21 5.72 23.37
N TYR A 227 3.66 5.68 22.15
CA TYR A 227 4.42 5.45 20.92
C TYR A 227 4.14 6.53 19.87
N LEU A 228 5.17 6.92 19.14
CA LEU A 228 5.06 7.78 17.95
C LEU A 228 5.58 7.02 16.72
N ASP A 229 4.79 7.00 15.67
CA ASP A 229 5.25 6.52 14.36
C ASP A 229 6.21 7.54 13.74
N CYS A 230 7.35 7.08 13.25
CA CYS A 230 8.38 7.88 12.60
C CYS A 230 8.87 7.19 11.33
N ALA A 231 9.41 7.97 10.41
CA ALA A 231 10.12 7.48 9.23
C ALA A 231 11.63 7.79 9.32
N ILE A 232 12.36 7.34 8.31
CA ILE A 232 13.77 7.68 8.07
C ILE A 232 13.95 8.16 6.62
N GLU A 233 14.94 9.01 6.38
CA GLU A 233 15.34 9.37 5.03
C GLU A 233 15.79 8.16 4.19
N PRO A 234 15.65 8.20 2.85
CA PRO A 234 15.15 9.31 2.02
C PRO A 234 13.62 9.34 1.81
N LEU A 235 12.86 8.49 2.51
CA LEU A 235 11.40 8.38 2.36
C LEU A 235 10.62 8.95 3.57
N SER A 236 11.25 9.84 4.34
CA SER A 236 10.57 10.69 5.32
C SER A 236 10.04 11.96 4.64
N TRP A 237 9.12 12.66 5.31
CA TRP A 237 8.49 13.93 4.87
C TRP A 237 7.56 13.80 3.66
N GLY A 238 7.08 14.95 3.16
CA GLY A 238 6.10 15.01 2.08
C GLY A 238 4.82 14.27 2.45
N MET A 239 4.41 13.32 1.60
CA MET A 239 3.25 12.45 1.83
C MET A 239 3.52 11.32 2.83
N SER A 240 4.74 11.18 3.34
CA SER A 240 5.16 10.19 4.34
C SER A 240 5.12 10.77 5.77
N HIS A 241 5.87 10.18 6.70
CA HIS A 241 5.91 10.51 8.12
C HIS A 241 7.13 11.36 8.49
N PRO A 242 7.12 12.07 9.64
CA PRO A 242 8.27 12.83 10.11
C PRO A 242 9.51 11.97 10.32
N ASP A 243 10.68 12.55 10.06
CA ASP A 243 11.94 11.86 10.33
C ASP A 243 12.21 11.73 11.83
N VAL A 244 12.63 10.53 12.25
CA VAL A 244 12.92 10.21 13.65
C VAL A 244 13.95 11.16 14.28
N LEU A 245 14.90 11.70 13.52
CA LEU A 245 15.91 12.64 14.04
C LEU A 245 15.25 13.94 14.53
N THR A 246 14.30 14.46 13.77
CA THR A 246 13.59 15.70 14.12
C THR A 246 12.70 15.48 15.35
N ILE A 247 11.97 14.37 15.37
CA ILE A 247 11.09 14.04 16.49
C ILE A 247 11.89 13.80 17.77
N GLN A 248 13.03 13.10 17.69
CA GLN A 248 13.92 12.90 18.83
C GLN A 248 14.45 14.23 19.37
N ALA A 249 15.00 15.10 18.52
CA ALA A 249 15.54 16.39 18.94
C ALA A 249 14.48 17.27 19.61
N MET A 250 13.28 17.34 19.02
CA MET A 250 12.13 18.06 19.58
C MET A 250 11.73 17.53 20.96
N LEU A 251 11.62 16.20 21.12
CA LEU A 251 11.21 15.58 22.38
C LEU A 251 12.27 15.72 23.47
N LYS A 252 13.57 15.60 23.13
CA LYS A 252 14.68 15.85 24.06
C LYS A 252 14.62 17.29 24.58
N GLN A 253 14.46 18.26 23.69
CA GLN A 253 14.35 19.67 24.08
C GLN A 253 13.11 19.94 24.96
N ALA A 254 12.02 19.21 24.73
CA ALA A 254 10.82 19.30 25.54
C ALA A 254 10.92 18.55 26.89
N GLY A 255 12.04 17.87 27.19
CA GLY A 255 12.30 17.20 28.47
C GLY A 255 11.81 15.75 28.57
N PHE A 256 11.47 15.12 27.45
CA PHE A 256 11.13 13.69 27.39
C PHE A 256 12.38 12.82 27.34
N LYS A 257 12.29 11.62 27.94
CA LYS A 257 13.26 10.57 27.73
C LYS A 257 12.93 9.87 26.40
N VAL A 258 13.89 9.81 25.50
CA VAL A 258 13.79 9.13 24.20
C VAL A 258 15.10 8.38 23.94
N PRO A 259 15.08 7.26 23.19
CA PRO A 259 16.29 6.48 22.93
C PRO A 259 17.30 7.27 22.11
N GLU A 260 18.59 6.96 22.28
CA GLU A 260 19.66 7.45 21.42
C GLU A 260 19.59 6.79 20.04
N ILE A 261 20.12 7.47 19.03
CA ILE A 261 20.12 6.98 17.64
C ILE A 261 21.55 6.73 17.22
N ASN A 262 21.85 5.49 16.82
CA ASN A 262 23.11 5.16 16.19
C ASN A 262 23.16 5.76 14.77
N MET A 263 23.83 6.91 14.65
CA MET A 263 23.91 7.65 13.38
C MET A 263 24.63 6.89 12.27
N LYS A 264 25.55 5.97 12.59
CA LYS A 264 26.19 5.13 11.57
C LYS A 264 25.14 4.21 10.92
N ALA A 265 24.34 3.54 11.73
CA ALA A 265 23.26 2.67 11.26
C ALA A 265 22.16 3.48 10.53
N TYR A 266 21.81 4.68 11.02
CA TYR A 266 20.88 5.57 10.30
C TYR A 266 21.38 5.89 8.89
N MET A 267 22.66 6.26 8.74
CA MET A 267 23.24 6.59 7.44
C MET A 267 23.32 5.38 6.51
N GLU A 268 23.59 4.20 7.05
CA GLU A 268 23.56 2.94 6.31
C GLU A 268 22.13 2.57 5.87
N ALA A 269 21.13 2.72 6.74
CA ALA A 269 19.73 2.49 6.42
C ALA A 269 19.24 3.44 5.32
N ARG A 270 19.65 4.71 5.39
CA ARG A 270 19.41 5.73 4.35
C ARG A 270 20.05 5.33 3.03
N ALA A 271 21.30 4.89 3.03
CA ALA A 271 22.01 4.47 1.81
C ALA A 271 21.39 3.20 1.19
N LEU A 272 21.02 2.21 2.00
CA LEU A 272 20.33 1.00 1.53
C LEU A 272 18.95 1.34 0.95
N THR A 273 18.16 2.13 1.65
CA THR A 273 16.84 2.56 1.18
C THR A 273 16.97 3.34 -0.14
N GLN A 274 17.97 4.23 -0.27
CA GLN A 274 18.28 4.88 -1.55
C GLN A 274 18.67 3.87 -2.63
N SER A 275 19.48 2.86 -2.32
CA SER A 275 19.85 1.83 -3.29
C SER A 275 18.64 1.00 -3.79
N PHE A 276 17.60 0.84 -2.96
CA PHE A 276 16.36 0.16 -3.37
C PHE A 276 15.50 1.04 -4.28
N ILE A 277 15.51 2.36 -4.04
CA ILE A 277 14.93 3.37 -4.94
C ILE A 277 15.66 3.35 -6.29
N ASP A 278 16.99 3.35 -6.27
CA ASP A 278 17.83 3.39 -7.46
C ASP A 278 17.75 2.10 -8.29
N ASP A 279 17.37 0.98 -7.66
CA ASP A 279 17.18 -0.33 -8.30
C ASP A 279 15.94 -0.33 -9.23
N PHE A 280 14.74 -0.50 -8.67
CA PHE A 280 13.50 -0.50 -9.45
C PHE A 280 12.37 0.32 -8.83
N LEU A 281 12.39 0.54 -7.52
CA LEU A 281 11.28 1.19 -6.82
C LEU A 281 11.12 2.65 -7.25
N GLY A 282 12.22 3.34 -7.54
CA GLY A 282 12.25 4.73 -7.97
C GLY A 282 11.75 4.99 -9.40
N TYR A 283 11.38 3.97 -10.17
CA TYR A 283 10.61 4.15 -11.41
C TYR A 283 9.11 4.35 -11.14
N PHE A 284 8.65 3.99 -9.94
CA PHE A 284 7.25 4.01 -9.53
C PHE A 284 6.98 4.95 -8.36
N ILE A 285 7.95 5.81 -8.02
CA ILE A 285 7.82 6.89 -7.04
C ILE A 285 7.58 8.18 -7.80
N ASP A 286 6.53 8.90 -7.44
CA ASP A 286 6.28 10.26 -7.94
C ASP A 286 7.05 11.27 -7.10
N ASP A 287 7.91 12.06 -7.72
CA ASP A 287 8.72 13.07 -7.01
C ASP A 287 7.86 14.12 -6.28
N ARG A 288 6.61 14.33 -6.71
CA ARG A 288 5.66 15.21 -6.00
C ARG A 288 5.31 14.69 -4.61
N ASN A 289 5.46 13.39 -4.34
CA ASN A 289 5.20 12.82 -3.02
C ASN A 289 6.19 13.31 -1.96
N LYS A 290 7.32 13.92 -2.34
CA LYS A 290 8.25 14.58 -1.42
C LYS A 290 7.79 15.98 -1.00
N GLN A 291 6.79 16.54 -1.67
CA GLN A 291 6.31 17.89 -1.42
C GLN A 291 5.25 17.90 -0.30
N MET A 292 5.29 18.95 0.52
CA MET A 292 4.26 19.25 1.51
C MET A 292 3.30 20.30 0.96
N THR A 293 2.03 20.24 1.34
CA THR A 293 1.02 21.21 0.92
C THR A 293 -0.09 21.35 1.96
N GLY A 294 -0.40 22.60 2.31
CA GLY A 294 -1.55 22.93 3.17
C GLY A 294 -2.87 23.08 2.41
N LEU A 295 -2.89 22.91 1.08
CA LEU A 295 -4.07 23.20 0.25
C LEU A 295 -5.29 22.34 0.61
N LEU A 296 -5.06 21.11 1.08
CA LEU A 296 -6.14 20.15 1.36
C LEU A 296 -6.61 20.18 2.83
N ILE A 297 -6.11 21.11 3.64
CA ILE A 297 -6.47 21.22 5.06
C ILE A 297 -7.96 21.55 5.25
N SER A 298 -8.52 22.40 4.39
CA SER A 298 -9.91 22.84 4.48
C SER A 298 -10.88 21.75 4.03
N CYS A 299 -10.65 21.17 2.85
CA CYS A 299 -11.48 20.11 2.28
C CYS A 299 -11.23 18.72 2.89
N GLY A 300 -10.21 18.58 3.74
CA GLY A 300 -9.89 17.36 4.48
C GLY A 300 -9.37 16.20 3.62
N LEU A 301 -9.16 16.41 2.31
CA LEU A 301 -8.68 15.39 1.40
C LEU A 301 -7.21 15.02 1.69
N PRO A 302 -6.79 13.75 1.53
CA PRO A 302 -5.40 13.37 1.72
C PRO A 302 -4.46 13.98 0.67
N GLY A 303 -3.27 14.41 1.10
CA GLY A 303 -2.21 14.93 0.21
C GLY A 303 -1.90 14.03 -0.99
N GLY A 304 -1.78 12.72 -0.77
CA GLY A 304 -1.52 11.74 -1.83
C GLY A 304 -2.61 11.65 -2.90
N MET A 305 -3.81 12.21 -2.66
CA MET A 305 -4.89 12.25 -3.65
C MET A 305 -4.67 13.35 -4.71
N MET A 306 -3.82 14.35 -4.44
CA MET A 306 -3.68 15.54 -5.29
C MET A 306 -3.35 15.20 -6.74
N GLY A 307 -2.48 14.22 -6.99
CA GLY A 307 -2.13 13.77 -8.34
C GLY A 307 -3.33 13.23 -9.12
N SER A 308 -4.12 12.34 -8.50
CA SER A 308 -5.34 11.79 -9.11
C SER A 308 -6.43 12.84 -9.29
N LEU A 309 -6.57 13.74 -8.32
CA LEU A 309 -7.55 14.82 -8.34
C LEU A 309 -7.28 15.79 -9.48
N MET A 310 -6.02 16.18 -9.69
CA MET A 310 -5.64 17.03 -10.83
C MET A 310 -5.82 16.32 -12.17
N ALA A 311 -5.54 15.01 -12.25
CA ALA A 311 -5.75 14.25 -13.49
C ALA A 311 -7.23 14.21 -13.88
N ASP A 312 -8.12 13.89 -12.93
CA ASP A 312 -9.56 13.86 -13.15
C ASP A 312 -10.10 15.24 -13.54
N LEU A 313 -9.64 16.29 -12.84
CA LEU A 313 -10.01 17.68 -13.09
C LEU A 313 -9.62 18.11 -14.51
N LYS A 314 -8.38 17.85 -14.93
CA LYS A 314 -7.90 18.18 -16.29
C LYS A 314 -8.66 17.42 -17.36
N GLY A 315 -9.00 16.16 -17.10
CA GLY A 315 -9.81 15.35 -18.02
C GLY A 315 -11.21 15.92 -18.25
N MET A 316 -11.78 16.61 -17.28
CA MET A 316 -13.13 17.20 -17.35
C MET A 316 -13.14 18.70 -17.68
N HIS A 317 -12.00 19.38 -17.55
CA HIS A 317 -11.87 20.83 -17.69
C HIS A 317 -12.41 21.35 -19.03
N ALA A 318 -11.99 20.77 -20.15
CA ALA A 318 -12.46 21.15 -21.48
C ALA A 318 -13.99 20.94 -21.62
N ALA A 319 -14.52 19.85 -21.08
CA ALA A 319 -15.95 19.57 -21.14
C ALA A 319 -16.76 20.56 -20.28
N ILE A 320 -16.25 20.95 -19.12
CA ILE A 320 -16.85 21.97 -18.25
C ILE A 320 -16.87 23.32 -18.95
N ASN A 321 -15.72 23.78 -19.47
CA ASN A 321 -15.62 25.08 -20.16
C ASN A 321 -16.49 25.14 -21.42
N ASN A 322 -16.63 24.03 -22.17
CA ASN A 322 -17.57 23.97 -23.29
C ASN A 322 -19.02 24.18 -22.84
N ASN A 323 -19.42 23.63 -21.68
CA ASN A 323 -20.78 23.84 -21.15
C ASN A 323 -20.99 25.28 -20.66
N LEU A 324 -19.99 25.86 -19.99
CA LEU A 324 -20.01 27.26 -19.53
C LEU A 324 -20.14 28.23 -20.71
N LYS A 325 -19.32 28.02 -21.75
CA LYS A 325 -19.37 28.80 -22.99
C LYS A 325 -20.73 28.70 -23.69
N ALA A 326 -21.32 27.50 -23.74
CA ALA A 326 -22.66 27.29 -24.31
C ALA A 326 -23.76 28.06 -23.55
N ARG A 327 -23.50 28.47 -22.30
CA ARG A 327 -24.38 29.29 -21.46
C ARG A 327 -24.01 30.77 -21.42
N GLY A 328 -22.94 31.18 -22.11
CA GLY A 328 -22.44 32.55 -22.08
C GLY A 328 -21.72 32.92 -20.77
N GLU A 329 -21.20 31.93 -20.04
CA GLU A 329 -20.36 32.12 -18.86
C GLU A 329 -18.87 32.06 -19.23
N ASP A 330 -18.03 32.72 -18.43
CA ASP A 330 -16.59 32.75 -18.62
C ASP A 330 -15.96 31.36 -18.40
N GLU A 331 -14.87 31.09 -19.12
CA GLU A 331 -14.10 29.86 -18.94
C GLU A 331 -13.36 29.89 -17.60
N LEU A 332 -13.29 28.74 -16.92
CA LEU A 332 -12.51 28.59 -15.70
C LEU A 332 -11.08 28.21 -16.06
N SER A 333 -10.11 28.72 -15.31
CA SER A 333 -8.75 28.18 -15.25
C SER A 333 -8.72 26.87 -14.46
N GLU A 334 -7.61 26.11 -14.55
CA GLU A 334 -7.43 24.90 -13.73
C GLU A 334 -7.46 25.21 -12.23
N ASP A 335 -6.89 26.35 -11.81
CA ASP A 335 -6.84 26.77 -10.41
C ASP A 335 -8.22 27.18 -9.89
N GLU A 336 -9.02 27.90 -10.68
CA GLU A 336 -10.39 28.24 -10.30
C GLU A 336 -11.27 27.00 -10.19
N LEU A 337 -11.13 26.05 -11.12
CA LEU A 337 -11.84 24.77 -11.04
C LEU A 337 -11.39 23.95 -9.83
N LEU A 338 -10.12 24.01 -9.46
CA LEU A 338 -9.59 23.35 -8.27
C LEU A 338 -10.19 23.93 -6.98
N VAL A 339 -10.26 25.26 -6.88
CA VAL A 339 -10.92 25.94 -5.75
C VAL A 339 -12.41 25.57 -5.70
N GLN A 340 -13.10 25.58 -6.85
CA GLN A 340 -14.49 25.18 -6.93
C GLN A 340 -14.70 23.72 -6.47
N LEU A 341 -13.77 22.83 -6.79
CA LEU A 341 -13.79 21.45 -6.31
C LEU A 341 -13.64 21.36 -4.79
N PHE A 342 -12.74 22.14 -4.19
CA PHE A 342 -12.60 22.17 -2.74
C PHE A 342 -13.86 22.69 -2.05
N ASP A 343 -14.47 23.75 -2.59
CA ASP A 343 -15.72 24.30 -2.07
C ASP A 343 -16.87 23.32 -2.20
N GLU A 344 -16.97 22.60 -3.32
CA GLU A 344 -18.00 21.59 -3.51
C GLU A 344 -17.78 20.39 -2.57
N VAL A 345 -16.55 19.93 -2.36
CA VAL A 345 -16.23 18.90 -1.36
C VAL A 345 -16.67 19.36 0.04
N ASN A 346 -16.30 20.57 0.45
CA ASN A 346 -16.74 21.15 1.73
C ASN A 346 -18.27 21.21 1.86
N HIS A 347 -18.96 21.51 0.76
CA HIS A 347 -20.41 21.62 0.73
C HIS A 347 -21.13 20.27 0.86
N ILE A 348 -20.61 19.22 0.19
CA ILE A 348 -21.30 17.93 0.11
C ILE A 348 -20.84 16.95 1.19
N TRP A 349 -19.64 17.09 1.73
CA TRP A 349 -19.09 16.15 2.67
C TRP A 349 -19.99 15.96 3.92
N PRO A 350 -20.53 17.02 4.56
CA PRO A 350 -21.55 16.89 5.60
C PRO A 350 -22.87 16.26 5.12
N LYS A 351 -23.27 16.49 3.87
CA LYS A 351 -24.51 15.95 3.32
C LYS A 351 -24.45 14.44 3.08
N LEU A 352 -23.24 13.95 2.81
CA LEU A 352 -22.92 12.54 2.66
C LEU A 352 -22.59 11.85 3.99
N GLY A 353 -22.89 12.51 5.13
CA GLY A 353 -22.73 11.93 6.46
C GLY A 353 -21.31 11.98 7.01
N ASN A 354 -20.46 12.89 6.51
CA ASN A 354 -19.09 13.11 7.00
C ASN A 354 -18.28 11.80 7.18
N PRO A 355 -18.13 10.94 6.15
CA PRO A 355 -17.21 9.82 6.26
C PRO A 355 -15.76 10.34 6.45
N PRO A 356 -14.91 9.71 7.27
CA PRO A 356 -13.49 10.02 7.26
C PRO A 356 -12.94 9.88 5.83
N LEU A 357 -12.19 10.88 5.38
CA LEU A 357 -11.68 10.95 4.00
C LEU A 357 -10.41 10.08 3.84
N VAL A 358 -10.53 8.80 4.14
CA VAL A 358 -9.55 7.75 3.85
C VAL A 358 -10.03 6.91 2.66
N THR A 359 -9.12 6.28 1.95
CA THR A 359 -9.46 5.37 0.83
C THR A 359 -10.38 4.24 1.31
N PRO A 360 -11.48 3.94 0.59
CA PRO A 360 -11.92 4.53 -0.68
C PRO A 360 -12.86 5.75 -0.55
N PHE A 361 -13.30 6.12 0.64
CA PHE A 361 -14.33 7.14 0.88
C PHE A 361 -13.93 8.55 0.43
N SER A 362 -12.65 8.91 0.56
CA SER A 362 -12.13 10.16 -0.01
C SER A 362 -12.36 10.26 -1.53
N GLN A 363 -12.20 9.14 -2.25
CA GLN A 363 -12.41 9.11 -3.69
C GLN A 363 -13.90 9.25 -4.03
N TYR A 364 -14.79 8.65 -3.23
CA TYR A 364 -16.24 8.76 -3.42
C TYR A 364 -16.72 10.20 -3.26
N VAL A 365 -16.31 10.88 -2.19
CA VAL A 365 -16.66 12.29 -1.96
C VAL A 365 -16.07 13.18 -3.06
N LYS A 366 -14.80 12.99 -3.44
CA LYS A 366 -14.18 13.72 -4.55
C LYS A 366 -14.95 13.55 -5.86
N ASN A 367 -15.27 12.31 -6.23
CA ASN A 367 -15.97 12.00 -7.47
C ASN A 367 -17.35 12.61 -7.50
N ALA A 368 -18.11 12.51 -6.40
CA ALA A 368 -19.41 13.14 -6.29
C ALA A 368 -19.32 14.67 -6.44
N ALA A 369 -18.30 15.31 -5.85
CA ALA A 369 -18.09 16.75 -6.00
C ALA A 369 -17.76 17.14 -7.44
N LEU A 370 -16.87 16.39 -8.11
CA LEU A 370 -16.51 16.64 -9.50
C LEU A 370 -17.71 16.45 -10.45
N MET A 371 -18.52 15.40 -10.23
CA MET A 371 -19.74 15.18 -10.99
C MET A 371 -20.79 16.26 -10.75
N ASN A 372 -20.90 16.78 -9.52
CA ASN A 372 -21.76 17.93 -9.24
C ASN A 372 -21.32 19.16 -10.03
N ILE A 373 -20.04 19.50 -10.05
CA ILE A 373 -19.52 20.64 -10.82
C ILE A 373 -19.83 20.46 -12.31
N PHE A 374 -19.58 19.27 -12.85
CA PHE A 374 -19.89 18.96 -14.23
C PHE A 374 -21.37 19.12 -14.56
N THR A 375 -22.26 18.55 -13.75
CA THR A 375 -23.71 18.67 -13.96
C THR A 375 -24.19 20.11 -13.82
N MET A 376 -23.69 20.84 -12.82
CA MET A 376 -24.01 22.26 -12.63
C MET A 376 -23.51 23.13 -13.78
N SER A 377 -22.38 22.79 -14.43
CA SER A 377 -21.90 23.50 -15.62
C SER A 377 -22.91 23.41 -16.79
N LYS A 378 -23.73 22.37 -16.84
CA LYS A 378 -24.80 22.16 -17.84
C LYS A 378 -26.17 22.72 -17.43
N GLY A 379 -26.27 23.36 -16.26
CA GLY A 379 -27.53 23.84 -15.69
C GLY A 379 -28.35 22.77 -14.96
N GLY A 380 -27.77 21.59 -14.72
CA GLY A 380 -28.38 20.54 -13.88
C GLY A 380 -28.19 20.80 -12.38
N LYS A 381 -28.72 19.91 -11.55
CA LYS A 381 -28.65 19.99 -10.09
C LYS A 381 -27.56 19.09 -9.50
N ARG A 382 -27.14 19.39 -8.27
CA ARG A 382 -26.29 18.50 -7.47
C ARG A 382 -26.94 17.13 -7.30
N PHE A 383 -26.12 16.09 -7.17
CA PHE A 383 -26.50 14.71 -6.88
C PHE A 383 -27.30 14.00 -7.99
N GLU A 384 -27.44 14.59 -9.18
CA GLU A 384 -28.06 13.90 -10.32
C GLU A 384 -27.21 12.71 -10.81
N MET A 385 -25.89 12.78 -10.64
CA MET A 385 -24.95 11.73 -11.01
C MET A 385 -24.14 11.30 -9.79
N ILE A 386 -24.55 10.21 -9.16
CA ILE A 386 -23.82 9.54 -8.09
C ILE A 386 -23.50 8.13 -8.55
N ASP A 387 -22.22 7.74 -8.49
CA ASP A 387 -21.79 6.40 -8.89
C ASP A 387 -22.23 5.32 -7.88
N LYS A 388 -22.20 4.07 -8.33
CA LYS A 388 -22.66 2.92 -7.53
C LYS A 388 -21.92 2.78 -6.20
N ASN A 389 -20.60 2.98 -6.16
CA ASN A 389 -19.82 2.76 -4.94
C ASN A 389 -20.14 3.84 -3.90
N THR A 390 -20.31 5.08 -4.34
CA THR A 390 -20.80 6.16 -3.49
C THR A 390 -22.19 5.86 -2.94
N TRP A 391 -23.10 5.30 -3.76
CA TRP A 391 -24.39 4.81 -3.27
C TRP A 391 -24.27 3.66 -2.27
N ASP A 392 -23.40 2.68 -2.51
CA ASP A 392 -23.21 1.55 -1.59
C ASP A 392 -22.70 2.03 -0.21
N MET A 393 -21.88 3.08 -0.17
CA MET A 393 -21.53 3.78 1.07
C MET A 393 -22.75 4.47 1.71
N ILE A 394 -23.48 5.29 0.94
CA ILE A 394 -24.67 6.04 1.43
C ILE A 394 -25.72 5.09 2.03
N LEU A 395 -25.92 3.94 1.39
CA LEU A 395 -26.93 2.94 1.77
C LEU A 395 -26.47 2.04 2.94
N GLY A 396 -25.28 2.24 3.49
CA GLY A 396 -24.80 1.53 4.67
C GLY A 396 -24.19 0.15 4.41
N LYS A 397 -23.97 -0.24 3.14
CA LYS A 397 -23.43 -1.58 2.80
C LYS A 397 -21.99 -1.77 3.26
N ALA A 398 -21.23 -0.68 3.37
CA ALA A 398 -19.85 -0.69 3.85
C ALA A 398 -19.73 -0.41 5.37
N GLY A 399 -20.84 -0.20 6.07
CA GLY A 399 -20.89 0.28 7.45
C GLY A 399 -21.68 1.57 7.61
N LYS A 400 -21.83 2.00 8.86
CA LYS A 400 -22.59 3.20 9.22
C LYS A 400 -21.71 4.45 9.05
N LEU A 401 -22.29 5.48 8.44
CA LEU A 401 -21.69 6.80 8.36
C LEU A 401 -21.68 7.48 9.75
N PRO A 402 -20.63 8.25 10.10
CA PRO A 402 -20.58 8.97 11.38
C PRO A 402 -21.71 9.99 11.56
N GLY A 403 -22.02 10.73 10.49
CA GLY A 403 -23.03 11.78 10.46
C GLY A 403 -24.35 11.35 9.85
N LYS A 404 -25.36 12.21 9.99
CA LYS A 404 -26.65 12.05 9.31
C LYS A 404 -26.54 12.47 7.85
N LEU A 405 -27.22 11.74 6.98
CA LEU A 405 -27.39 12.14 5.58
C LEU A 405 -28.32 13.36 5.49
N ALA A 406 -28.08 14.21 4.50
CA ALA A 406 -28.97 15.32 4.21
C ALA A 406 -30.33 14.82 3.67
N PRO A 407 -31.44 15.51 3.95
CA PRO A 407 -32.78 15.10 3.52
C PRO A 407 -32.88 14.83 2.02
N GLU A 408 -32.24 15.65 1.18
CA GLU A 408 -32.25 15.51 -0.28
C GLU A 408 -31.61 14.19 -0.77
N ILE A 409 -30.61 13.66 -0.05
CA ILE A 409 -29.97 12.38 -0.38
C ILE A 409 -30.92 11.22 -0.02
N VAL A 410 -31.58 11.31 1.14
CA VAL A 410 -32.55 10.31 1.59
C VAL A 410 -33.77 10.28 0.65
N GLU A 411 -34.25 11.44 0.22
CA GLU A 411 -35.33 11.56 -0.76
C GLU A 411 -34.93 10.98 -2.12
N LEU A 412 -33.70 11.23 -2.58
CA LEU A 412 -33.18 10.67 -3.82
C LEU A 412 -33.07 9.15 -3.76
N ALA A 413 -32.59 8.59 -2.64
CA ALA A 413 -32.56 7.14 -2.41
C ALA A 413 -33.97 6.53 -2.52
N LYS A 414 -34.97 7.14 -1.88
CA LYS A 414 -36.38 6.71 -1.96
C LYS A 414 -36.93 6.79 -3.38
N LYS A 415 -36.66 7.89 -4.10
CA LYS A 415 -37.08 8.07 -5.50
C LYS A 415 -36.50 6.99 -6.42
N ASN A 416 -35.25 6.60 -6.18
CA ASN A 416 -34.57 5.53 -6.91
C ASN A 416 -34.89 4.12 -6.39
N LYS A 417 -35.78 3.99 -5.39
CA LYS A 417 -36.16 2.72 -4.75
C LYS A 417 -34.96 1.96 -4.16
N PHE A 418 -34.00 2.69 -3.62
CA PHE A 418 -32.88 2.10 -2.90
C PHE A 418 -33.27 1.84 -1.44
N GLU A 419 -32.74 0.75 -0.91
CA GLU A 419 -32.97 0.31 0.47
C GLU A 419 -31.71 0.54 1.30
N PHE A 420 -31.89 1.09 2.50
CA PHE A 420 -30.82 1.25 3.47
C PHE A 420 -30.57 -0.07 4.20
N PHE A 421 -29.30 -0.44 4.34
CA PHE A 421 -28.86 -1.60 5.09
C PHE A 421 -28.57 -1.18 6.54
N GLU A 422 -29.32 -1.75 7.50
CA GLU A 422 -29.15 -1.48 8.94
C GLU A 422 -28.51 -2.65 9.71
N GLY A 423 -28.27 -3.78 9.02
CA GLY A 423 -27.67 -4.98 9.61
C GLY A 423 -26.20 -4.82 9.98
N ASN A 424 -25.60 -5.92 10.43
CA ASN A 424 -24.16 -6.01 10.60
C ASN A 424 -23.50 -6.26 9.22
N PRO A 425 -22.58 -5.40 8.75
CA PRO A 425 -21.95 -5.56 7.45
C PRO A 425 -21.28 -6.93 7.25
N GLN A 426 -20.73 -7.54 8.30
CA GLN A 426 -20.08 -8.84 8.22
C GLN A 426 -21.05 -9.96 7.81
N ASP A 427 -22.34 -9.87 8.17
CA ASP A 427 -23.34 -10.91 7.93
C ASP A 427 -23.66 -11.08 6.43
N ASN A 428 -23.28 -10.12 5.59
CA ASN A 428 -23.43 -10.20 4.14
C ASN A 428 -22.39 -11.10 3.46
N TYR A 429 -21.39 -11.58 4.19
CA TYR A 429 -20.24 -12.30 3.65
C TYR A 429 -20.13 -13.69 4.28
N PRO A 430 -20.83 -14.70 3.72
CA PRO A 430 -20.77 -16.06 4.22
C PRO A 430 -19.36 -16.66 4.08
N ASP A 431 -19.10 -17.68 4.88
CA ASP A 431 -17.82 -18.42 4.91
C ASP A 431 -17.44 -18.95 3.52
N GLU A 432 -16.19 -18.72 3.12
CA GLU A 432 -15.65 -19.14 1.81
C GLU A 432 -14.42 -20.03 1.90
N LEU A 433 -13.78 -20.15 3.06
CA LEU A 433 -12.56 -20.93 3.23
C LEU A 433 -12.69 -22.41 2.80
N PRO A 434 -13.83 -23.12 3.03
CA PRO A 434 -14.02 -24.47 2.53
C PRO A 434 -13.93 -24.59 1.00
N ARG A 435 -14.36 -23.55 0.26
CA ARG A 435 -14.24 -23.50 -1.21
C ARG A 435 -12.78 -23.49 -1.62
N PHE A 436 -11.99 -22.57 -1.04
CA PHE A 436 -10.56 -22.45 -1.33
C PHE A 436 -9.77 -23.71 -0.98
N ILE A 437 -10.07 -24.36 0.16
CA ILE A 437 -9.45 -25.63 0.55
C ILE A 437 -9.71 -26.73 -0.48
N LYS A 438 -10.98 -26.88 -0.90
CA LYS A 438 -11.36 -27.86 -1.91
C LYS A 438 -10.63 -27.61 -3.23
N GLU A 439 -10.59 -26.35 -3.66
CA GLU A 439 -9.96 -25.98 -4.92
C GLU A 439 -8.45 -26.18 -4.92
N MET A 440 -7.74 -25.82 -3.83
CA MET A 440 -6.31 -26.11 -3.71
C MET A 440 -6.02 -27.60 -3.83
N LYS A 441 -6.88 -28.45 -3.25
CA LYS A 441 -6.75 -29.91 -3.37
C LYS A 441 -6.94 -30.39 -4.82
N GLU A 442 -7.90 -29.82 -5.54
CA GLU A 442 -8.16 -30.15 -6.96
C GLU A 442 -7.02 -29.69 -7.88
N LEU A 443 -6.40 -28.55 -7.56
CA LEU A 443 -5.25 -27.99 -8.29
C LEU A 443 -3.90 -28.59 -7.87
N GLY A 444 -3.87 -29.43 -6.83
CA GLY A 444 -2.64 -29.98 -6.27
C GLY A 444 -1.73 -28.94 -5.60
N TRP A 445 -2.30 -27.84 -5.10
CA TRP A 445 -1.56 -26.80 -4.40
C TRP A 445 -1.44 -27.12 -2.91
N ASP A 446 -0.22 -26.98 -2.38
CA ASP A 446 0.05 -27.09 -0.95
C ASP A 446 -0.51 -25.88 -0.18
N ARG A 447 -1.03 -26.11 1.03
CA ARG A 447 -1.60 -25.05 1.89
C ARG A 447 -0.54 -24.11 2.48
N GLY A 448 0.73 -24.44 2.33
CA GLY A 448 1.84 -23.70 2.89
C GLY A 448 2.03 -23.99 4.37
N LYS A 449 3.17 -23.52 4.88
CA LYS A 449 3.46 -23.56 6.31
C LYS A 449 2.43 -22.71 7.05
N ASP A 450 1.84 -23.27 8.10
CA ASP A 450 0.83 -22.57 8.93
C ASP A 450 -0.38 -22.07 8.13
N ASP A 451 -0.73 -22.71 7.00
CA ASP A 451 -1.81 -22.33 6.07
C ASP A 451 -1.62 -21.00 5.32
N GLU A 452 -0.38 -20.54 5.20
CA GLU A 452 -0.10 -19.23 4.62
C GLU A 452 -0.40 -19.11 3.11
N GLU A 453 -0.31 -20.20 2.33
CA GLU A 453 -0.70 -20.20 0.92
C GLU A 453 -2.23 -20.20 0.78
N LEU A 454 -2.92 -20.96 1.64
CA LEU A 454 -4.38 -20.96 1.71
C LEU A 454 -4.91 -19.56 2.03
N PHE A 455 -4.29 -18.89 3.01
CA PHE A 455 -4.62 -17.52 3.36
C PHE A 455 -4.44 -16.57 2.17
N GLU A 456 -3.29 -16.59 1.50
CA GLU A 456 -3.05 -15.69 0.37
C GLU A 456 -3.99 -15.95 -0.80
N PHE A 457 -4.31 -17.22 -1.06
CA PHE A 457 -5.29 -17.57 -2.09
C PHE A 457 -6.69 -17.06 -1.74
N ALA A 458 -7.12 -17.23 -0.49
CA ALA A 458 -8.44 -16.77 -0.04
C ALA A 458 -8.54 -15.23 0.04
N MET A 459 -7.46 -14.55 0.41
CA MET A 459 -7.41 -13.10 0.52
C MET A 459 -7.32 -12.43 -0.86
N HIS A 460 -6.47 -12.96 -1.75
CA HIS A 460 -6.06 -12.34 -3.01
C HIS A 460 -6.25 -13.27 -4.22
N GLU A 461 -7.39 -13.94 -4.34
CA GLU A 461 -7.67 -15.01 -5.32
C GLU A 461 -7.09 -14.77 -6.73
N ASN A 462 -7.44 -13.65 -7.37
CA ASN A 462 -6.99 -13.38 -8.73
C ASN A 462 -5.48 -13.13 -8.80
N GLN A 463 -4.93 -12.34 -7.89
CA GLN A 463 -3.50 -12.04 -7.84
C GLN A 463 -2.68 -13.29 -7.51
N TYR A 464 -3.19 -14.16 -6.64
CA TYR A 464 -2.55 -15.42 -6.29
C TYR A 464 -2.51 -16.38 -7.49
N ARG A 465 -3.58 -16.47 -8.29
CA ARG A 465 -3.57 -17.25 -9.55
C ARG A 465 -2.56 -16.71 -10.56
N ASP A 466 -2.51 -15.39 -10.73
CA ASP A 466 -1.53 -14.74 -11.61
C ASP A 466 -0.09 -14.98 -11.13
N TYR A 467 0.13 -15.02 -9.82
CA TYR A 467 1.41 -15.40 -9.22
C TYR A 467 1.76 -16.85 -9.54
N LYS A 468 0.85 -17.82 -9.26
CA LYS A 468 1.09 -19.25 -9.50
C LYS A 468 1.30 -19.60 -10.97
N SER A 469 0.68 -18.87 -11.89
CA SER A 469 0.86 -19.06 -13.34
C SER A 469 2.12 -18.37 -13.90
N GLY A 470 2.78 -17.51 -13.12
CA GLY A 470 3.89 -16.67 -13.56
C GLY A 470 3.49 -15.44 -14.38
N GLU A 471 2.20 -15.24 -14.66
CA GLU A 471 1.70 -14.09 -15.42
C GLU A 471 1.96 -12.76 -14.68
N ALA A 472 1.86 -12.76 -13.34
CA ALA A 472 2.19 -11.59 -12.54
C ALA A 472 3.62 -11.11 -12.78
N LYS A 473 4.60 -12.03 -12.80
CA LYS A 473 6.01 -11.70 -13.06
C LYS A 473 6.22 -11.16 -14.46
N LYS A 474 5.58 -11.77 -15.47
CA LYS A 474 5.63 -11.30 -16.87
C LYS A 474 5.06 -9.89 -17.01
N ARG A 475 3.91 -9.62 -16.40
CA ARG A 475 3.25 -8.31 -16.41
C ARG A 475 4.09 -7.25 -15.72
N PHE A 476 4.65 -7.55 -14.55
CA PHE A 476 5.56 -6.64 -13.84
C PHE A 476 6.79 -6.31 -14.66
N ASN A 477 7.44 -7.32 -15.26
CA ASN A 477 8.61 -7.11 -16.10
C ASN A 477 8.32 -6.17 -17.28
N ARG A 478 7.15 -6.32 -17.91
CA ARG A 478 6.70 -5.42 -18.99
C ARG A 478 6.46 -4.00 -18.49
N GLU A 479 5.80 -3.86 -17.34
CA GLU A 479 5.55 -2.55 -16.73
C GLU A 479 6.85 -1.84 -16.37
N LEU A 480 7.82 -2.57 -15.81
CA LEU A 480 9.14 -2.04 -15.48
C LEU A 480 9.89 -1.57 -16.73
N ASP A 481 9.87 -2.36 -17.82
CA ASP A 481 10.52 -1.97 -19.08
C ASP A 481 9.94 -0.62 -19.59
N VAL A 482 8.60 -0.47 -19.58
CA VAL A 482 7.94 0.77 -19.96
C VAL A 482 8.32 1.93 -19.05
N ALA A 483 8.34 1.72 -17.73
CA ALA A 483 8.66 2.77 -16.77
C ALA A 483 10.12 3.24 -16.89
N ILE A 484 11.05 2.33 -17.18
CA ILE A 484 12.44 2.66 -17.48
C ILE A 484 12.50 3.51 -18.75
N GLU A 485 11.90 3.06 -19.85
CA GLU A 485 11.89 3.80 -21.12
C GLU A 485 11.34 5.21 -20.97
N GLU A 486 10.22 5.38 -20.25
CA GLU A 486 9.61 6.69 -20.03
C GLU A 486 10.52 7.62 -19.23
N LYS A 487 11.22 7.12 -18.21
CA LYS A 487 12.12 7.93 -17.37
C LYS A 487 13.32 8.45 -18.16
N PHE A 488 13.96 7.59 -18.94
CA PHE A 488 15.11 8.00 -19.78
C PHE A 488 14.68 8.94 -20.92
N LYS A 489 13.52 8.71 -21.55
CA LYS A 489 12.92 9.63 -22.53
C LYS A 489 12.67 11.01 -21.92
N LYS A 490 12.09 11.09 -20.72
CA LYS A 490 11.82 12.37 -20.02
C LYS A 490 13.08 13.15 -19.65
N GLN A 491 14.17 12.45 -19.32
CA GLN A 491 15.45 13.07 -18.94
C GLN A 491 16.35 13.41 -20.13
N ASN A 492 15.92 13.12 -21.35
CA ASN A 492 16.71 13.28 -22.58
C ASN A 492 18.08 12.56 -22.50
N LEU A 493 18.11 11.46 -21.76
CA LEU A 493 19.30 10.61 -21.59
C LEU A 493 19.27 9.51 -22.67
N PRO A 494 20.43 9.10 -23.21
CA PRO A 494 20.48 7.91 -24.03
C PRO A 494 19.99 6.72 -23.21
N MET A 495 19.12 5.90 -23.80
CA MET A 495 18.73 4.64 -23.18
C MET A 495 20.00 3.87 -22.81
N PRO A 496 20.10 3.29 -21.60
CA PRO A 496 21.18 2.37 -21.28
C PRO A 496 21.22 1.27 -22.34
N ASP A 497 22.41 0.74 -22.62
CA ASP A 497 22.52 -0.49 -23.41
C ASP A 497 21.53 -1.52 -22.84
N ARG A 498 20.80 -2.27 -23.69
CA ARG A 498 19.90 -3.33 -23.24
C ARG A 498 20.58 -4.23 -22.21
N ARG A 499 21.89 -4.48 -22.36
CA ARG A 499 22.70 -5.20 -21.36
C ARG A 499 22.64 -4.61 -19.95
N GLN A 500 22.66 -3.28 -19.82
CA GLN A 500 22.57 -2.57 -18.55
C GLN A 500 21.14 -2.56 -17.99
N LEU A 501 20.12 -2.42 -18.84
CA LEU A 501 18.71 -2.58 -18.43
C LEU A 501 18.43 -3.97 -17.87
N HIS A 502 18.97 -5.00 -18.52
CA HIS A 502 18.75 -6.37 -18.09
C HIS A 502 19.63 -6.79 -16.90
N GLN A 503 20.77 -6.14 -16.67
CA GLN A 503 21.50 -6.25 -15.39
C GLN A 503 20.72 -5.64 -14.23
N LEU A 504 19.90 -4.61 -14.45
CA LEU A 504 18.94 -4.11 -13.44
C LEU A 504 17.78 -5.10 -13.24
N LYS A 505 17.31 -5.74 -14.32
CA LYS A 505 16.18 -6.70 -14.30
C LYS A 505 16.53 -8.08 -13.70
N TYR A 506 17.74 -8.57 -13.96
CA TYR A 506 18.24 -9.88 -13.58
C TYR A 506 19.60 -9.76 -12.88
N ARG A 507 19.61 -9.03 -11.77
CA ARG A 507 20.84 -8.60 -11.08
C ARG A 507 21.76 -9.75 -10.64
N ASP A 508 21.18 -10.88 -10.30
CA ASP A 508 21.90 -12.09 -9.86
C ASP A 508 22.05 -13.14 -10.98
N ALA A 509 21.60 -12.83 -12.20
CA ALA A 509 21.70 -13.73 -13.34
C ALA A 509 22.92 -13.43 -14.19
N GLU A 510 23.55 -14.50 -14.67
CA GLU A 510 24.64 -14.39 -15.62
C GLU A 510 24.11 -14.28 -17.05
N VAL A 511 24.81 -13.47 -17.84
CA VAL A 511 24.45 -13.18 -19.22
C VAL A 511 24.96 -14.29 -20.12
N ILE A 512 24.06 -14.91 -20.87
CA ILE A 512 24.41 -15.89 -21.89
C ILE A 512 24.53 -15.17 -23.23
N VAL A 513 25.67 -15.31 -23.89
CA VAL A 513 25.99 -14.64 -25.16
C VAL A 513 26.23 -15.65 -26.28
N ALA A 514 25.87 -15.28 -27.51
CA ALA A 514 26.14 -16.05 -28.70
C ALA A 514 27.66 -16.11 -28.97
N PRO A 515 28.32 -17.29 -28.94
CA PRO A 515 29.76 -17.38 -29.17
C PRO A 515 30.15 -17.18 -30.65
N VAL A 516 29.17 -17.30 -31.55
CA VAL A 516 29.29 -17.18 -33.02
C VAL A 516 28.07 -16.48 -33.59
N SER A 517 28.18 -15.92 -34.81
CA SER A 517 27.03 -15.36 -35.52
C SER A 517 26.28 -16.44 -36.31
N GLY A 518 24.95 -16.39 -36.31
CA GLY A 518 24.12 -17.34 -37.06
C GLY A 518 22.65 -17.28 -36.65
N ARG A 519 21.87 -18.28 -37.07
CA ARG A 519 20.46 -18.41 -36.65
C ARG A 519 20.38 -19.19 -35.34
N LEU A 520 19.77 -18.59 -34.32
CA LEU A 520 19.59 -19.20 -33.00
C LEU A 520 18.48 -20.26 -33.05
N ILE A 521 18.72 -21.39 -32.41
CA ILE A 521 17.78 -22.50 -32.27
C ILE A 521 17.85 -22.96 -30.81
N TRP A 522 16.84 -22.71 -30.01
CA TRP A 522 16.74 -23.14 -28.62
C TRP A 522 16.52 -24.64 -28.49
N GLU A 523 15.56 -25.15 -29.27
CA GLU A 523 15.16 -26.53 -29.25
C GLU A 523 15.09 -27.08 -30.69
N LEU A 524 15.35 -28.39 -30.81
CA LEU A 524 15.16 -29.17 -32.02
C LEU A 524 14.20 -30.31 -31.68
N ASP A 525 12.92 -29.99 -31.67
CA ASP A 525 11.84 -30.97 -31.56
C ASP A 525 11.45 -31.44 -32.97
N PHE A 526 11.41 -32.76 -33.18
CA PHE A 526 11.08 -33.39 -34.46
C PHE A 526 9.64 -33.89 -34.52
N ASP A 527 8.94 -33.92 -33.39
CA ASP A 527 7.57 -34.38 -33.24
C ASP A 527 6.58 -33.21 -33.06
N ASP A 528 7.03 -32.06 -32.54
CA ASP A 528 6.24 -30.82 -32.37
C ASP A 528 7.04 -29.53 -32.69
N HIS A 529 6.45 -28.36 -32.46
CA HIS A 529 7.04 -27.05 -32.74
C HIS A 529 8.11 -26.70 -31.71
N SER A 530 9.33 -26.47 -32.19
CA SER A 530 10.43 -25.99 -31.35
C SER A 530 10.16 -24.58 -30.84
N ILE A 531 10.34 -24.35 -29.53
CA ILE A 531 10.09 -23.07 -28.87
C ILE A 531 11.29 -22.63 -28.02
N GLU A 532 11.39 -21.34 -27.71
CA GLU A 532 12.31 -20.86 -26.69
C GLU A 532 11.89 -21.31 -25.28
N PRO A 533 12.86 -21.49 -24.36
CA PRO A 533 12.56 -21.86 -22.99
C PRO A 533 11.81 -20.75 -22.25
N VAL A 534 10.81 -21.15 -21.47
CA VAL A 534 10.05 -20.22 -20.63
C VAL A 534 10.90 -19.83 -19.40
N PRO A 535 10.88 -18.56 -18.96
CA PRO A 535 11.50 -18.19 -17.69
C PRO A 535 11.06 -19.11 -16.53
N GLY A 536 12.02 -19.62 -15.76
CA GLY A 536 11.86 -20.67 -14.74
C GLY A 536 12.39 -22.05 -15.16
N THR A 537 12.63 -22.25 -16.46
CA THR A 537 13.17 -23.51 -17.02
C THR A 537 14.54 -23.84 -16.41
N LEU A 538 14.66 -25.02 -15.82
CA LEU A 538 15.90 -25.51 -15.23
C LEU A 538 16.82 -26.07 -16.31
N ILE A 539 18.03 -25.52 -16.41
CA ILE A 539 19.09 -26.02 -17.28
C ILE A 539 20.21 -26.60 -16.41
N LYS A 540 20.66 -27.81 -16.75
CA LYS A 540 21.76 -28.49 -16.04
C LYS A 540 23.10 -28.17 -16.69
N LYS A 541 24.15 -28.08 -15.87
CA LYS A 541 25.53 -27.94 -16.33
C LYS A 541 25.89 -29.02 -17.37
N MET A 542 26.63 -28.64 -18.42
CA MET A 542 27.03 -29.52 -19.54
C MET A 542 25.86 -30.15 -20.31
N LYS A 543 24.65 -29.58 -20.25
CA LYS A 543 23.55 -29.94 -21.14
C LYS A 543 23.37 -28.88 -22.22
N PRO A 544 22.92 -29.26 -23.42
CA PRO A 544 22.63 -28.32 -24.49
C PRO A 544 21.69 -27.22 -23.99
N LEU A 545 22.09 -25.97 -24.20
CA LEU A 545 21.34 -24.78 -23.84
C LEU A 545 20.63 -24.20 -25.07
N TYR A 546 21.36 -24.07 -26.18
CA TYR A 546 20.84 -23.77 -27.51
C TYR A 546 21.87 -24.13 -28.58
N TYR A 547 21.48 -23.96 -29.84
CA TYR A 547 22.30 -24.18 -31.03
C TYR A 547 22.33 -22.93 -31.89
N ILE A 548 23.41 -22.75 -32.67
CA ILE A 548 23.50 -21.68 -33.67
C ILE A 548 23.82 -22.28 -35.04
N GLN A 549 22.92 -22.08 -36.00
CA GLN A 549 23.13 -22.43 -37.39
C GLN A 549 23.98 -21.37 -38.07
N THR A 550 25.23 -21.73 -38.35
CA THR A 550 26.17 -20.89 -39.09
C THR A 550 26.23 -21.30 -40.56
N LYS A 551 26.95 -20.52 -41.39
CA LYS A 551 27.23 -20.90 -42.79
C LYS A 551 28.08 -22.16 -42.93
N PHE A 552 28.74 -22.59 -41.86
CA PHE A 552 29.68 -23.73 -41.86
C PHE A 552 29.11 -24.98 -41.17
N GLY A 553 27.91 -24.89 -40.59
CA GLY A 553 27.27 -25.99 -39.86
C GLY A 553 26.56 -25.54 -38.60
N MET A 554 26.11 -26.51 -37.79
CA MET A 554 25.50 -26.27 -36.47
C MET A 554 26.56 -26.25 -35.37
N GLU A 555 26.55 -25.18 -34.58
CA GLU A 555 27.34 -25.04 -33.35
C GLU A 555 26.47 -25.34 -32.13
N TYR A 556 27.02 -26.09 -31.17
CA TYR A 556 26.34 -26.57 -29.97
C TYR A 556 26.82 -25.78 -28.76
N ILE A 557 25.90 -25.16 -28.03
CA ILE A 557 26.23 -24.36 -26.86
C ILE A 557 25.65 -25.05 -25.63
N ASP A 558 26.54 -25.60 -24.81
CA ASP A 558 26.17 -26.23 -23.54
C ASP A 558 26.13 -25.21 -22.40
N SER A 559 25.27 -25.45 -21.42
CA SER A 559 25.18 -24.60 -20.25
C SER A 559 26.43 -24.73 -19.36
N PRO A 560 27.10 -23.61 -19.04
CA PRO A 560 28.33 -23.62 -18.23
C PRO A 560 28.10 -23.95 -16.74
N TRP A 561 26.87 -23.82 -16.23
CA TRP A 561 26.46 -24.18 -14.87
C TRP A 561 25.01 -24.66 -14.82
N THR A 562 24.58 -25.19 -13.67
CA THR A 562 23.18 -25.49 -13.41
C THR A 562 22.49 -24.23 -12.93
N GLY A 563 21.31 -23.93 -13.45
CA GLY A 563 20.58 -22.72 -13.12
C GLY A 563 19.23 -22.62 -13.84
N ARG A 564 18.49 -21.56 -13.58
CA ARG A 564 17.17 -21.31 -14.19
C ARG A 564 17.26 -20.15 -15.16
N ILE A 565 16.67 -20.32 -16.36
CA ILE A 565 16.53 -19.21 -17.30
C ILE A 565 15.57 -18.21 -16.68
N VAL A 566 16.01 -16.99 -16.45
CA VAL A 566 15.16 -15.93 -15.87
C VAL A 566 14.69 -14.93 -16.92
N GLY A 567 15.33 -14.91 -18.09
CA GLY A 567 14.91 -14.12 -19.24
C GLY A 567 15.50 -14.63 -20.55
N VAL A 568 14.74 -14.49 -21.64
CA VAL A 568 15.18 -14.77 -23.01
C VAL A 568 15.20 -13.45 -23.78
N GLU A 569 16.31 -13.16 -24.45
CA GLU A 569 16.49 -11.92 -25.24
C GLU A 569 16.30 -12.17 -26.74
N LYS A 570 16.54 -13.40 -27.20
CA LYS A 570 16.48 -13.81 -28.60
C LYS A 570 15.57 -15.02 -28.75
N PHE A 571 14.58 -14.93 -29.63
CA PHE A 571 13.58 -15.96 -29.82
C PHE A 571 14.04 -17.07 -30.77
N GLN A 572 13.32 -18.19 -30.79
CA GLN A 572 13.57 -19.30 -31.71
C GLN A 572 13.65 -18.80 -33.17
N GLY A 573 14.75 -19.11 -33.85
CA GLY A 573 14.95 -18.77 -35.26
C GLY A 573 15.46 -17.35 -35.55
N GLU A 574 15.72 -16.53 -34.53
CA GLU A 574 16.31 -15.20 -34.73
C GLU A 574 17.76 -15.25 -35.23
N MET A 575 18.17 -14.24 -35.99
CA MET A 575 19.58 -14.03 -36.34
C MET A 575 20.30 -13.33 -35.19
N VAL A 576 21.42 -13.91 -34.76
CA VAL A 576 22.29 -13.37 -33.70
C VAL A 576 23.70 -13.13 -34.22
N ASN A 577 24.35 -12.08 -33.73
CA ASN A 577 25.77 -11.84 -33.95
C ASN A 577 26.63 -12.37 -32.80
N LYS A 578 27.87 -12.73 -33.09
CA LYS A 578 28.86 -13.10 -32.07
C LYS A 578 28.96 -12.00 -31.00
N GLY A 579 28.77 -12.41 -29.76
CA GLY A 579 28.80 -11.54 -28.58
C GLY A 579 27.45 -10.91 -28.26
N GLU A 580 26.40 -11.09 -29.06
CA GLU A 580 25.03 -10.67 -28.68
C GLU A 580 24.48 -11.50 -27.54
N VAL A 581 23.65 -10.87 -26.71
CA VAL A 581 22.99 -11.56 -25.59
C VAL A 581 21.85 -12.40 -26.13
N VAL A 582 21.75 -13.62 -25.60
CA VAL A 582 20.76 -14.62 -25.99
C VAL A 582 19.75 -14.84 -24.87
N ALA A 583 20.21 -14.95 -23.61
CA ALA A 583 19.36 -15.13 -22.43
C ALA A 583 20.09 -14.78 -21.13
N TYR A 584 19.38 -14.89 -20.01
CA TYR A 584 19.86 -14.65 -18.65
C TYR A 584 19.62 -15.91 -17.81
N LEU A 585 20.66 -16.39 -17.13
CA LEU A 585 20.66 -17.62 -16.37
C LEU A 585 21.05 -17.35 -14.92
N GLU A 586 20.12 -17.54 -13.99
CA GLU A 586 20.36 -17.42 -12.55
C GLU A 586 20.88 -18.76 -12.00
N LYS A 587 21.99 -18.72 -11.27
CA LYS A 587 22.61 -19.92 -10.68
C LYS A 587 21.77 -20.45 -9.53
N GLU A 588 21.64 -21.78 -9.45
CA GLU A 588 21.12 -22.46 -8.24
C GLU A 588 22.21 -22.64 -7.17
#